data_AF-A0A6A4JDW3-F1
#
_entry.id   AF-A0A6A4JDW3-F1
#
_cell.length_a   1.000
_cell.length_b   1.000
_cell.length_c   1.000
_cell.angle_alpha   90.00
_cell.angle_beta   90.00
_cell.angle_gamma   90.00
#
_symmetry.space_group_name_H-M   'P 1'
#
loop_
_entity.id
_entity.type
_entity.pdbx_description
1 polymer ?
#
loop_
_entity_poly.entity_id
_entity_poly.type
_entity_poly.pdbx_seq_one_letter_code
_entity_poly.pdbx_strand_id
1 'polypeptide(L)'
;MINDAHSQRIEINARMKLTVMEQIIPKLRNLKNYTKKRGLHELSKEFHRCQRPWAKSLKKVNKIKIIYHEACKITHESAVFLETGRMPSGHGVSEMTPEQREKIQIRHDEYAAEVDRVRTVYEATIYELNFMKHEYLEGMQAAFDKCVAIERERMTVFQECIELFAHAIDSGRNTQYAKVWQSVDMTLLNYTVDQDLEYFSATIGPAMPYKWPAFEEWENRPSQQYDD
;
A
#
# COMPACT_ATOMS: atom_id res chain seq x y z
N MET A 1 11.68 40.34 -24.39
CA MET A 1 11.78 40.00 -22.96
C MET A 1 10.51 39.33 -22.42
N ILE A 2 9.38 40.03 -22.28
CA ILE A 2 8.17 39.48 -21.62
C ILE A 2 7.68 38.17 -22.27
N ASN A 3 7.59 38.13 -23.60
CA ASN A 3 7.19 36.92 -24.33
C ASN A 3 8.16 35.75 -24.13
N ASP A 4 9.46 36.03 -24.01
CA ASP A 4 10.49 35.01 -23.81
C ASP A 4 10.41 34.43 -22.39
N ALA A 5 10.36 35.29 -21.37
CA ALA A 5 10.17 34.87 -19.98
C ALA A 5 8.85 34.08 -19.79
N HIS A 6 7.78 34.51 -20.44
CA HIS A 6 6.51 33.78 -20.45
C HIS A 6 6.64 32.40 -21.11
N SER A 7 7.30 32.32 -22.26
CA SER A 7 7.53 31.06 -22.99
C SER A 7 8.35 30.06 -22.17
N GLN A 8 9.43 30.52 -21.54
CA GLN A 8 10.27 29.69 -20.67
C GLN A 8 9.48 29.16 -19.45
N ARG A 9 8.63 30.00 -18.84
CA ARG A 9 7.75 29.58 -17.73
C ARG A 9 6.72 28.53 -18.18
N ILE A 10 6.14 28.68 -19.37
CA ILE A 10 5.23 27.67 -19.94
C ILE A 10 5.97 26.34 -20.11
N GLU A 11 7.20 26.37 -20.63
CA GLU A 11 7.99 25.16 -20.86
C GLU A 11 8.29 24.43 -19.54
N ILE A 12 8.65 25.15 -18.48
CA ILE A 12 8.89 24.56 -17.15
C ILE A 12 7.61 23.88 -16.63
N ASN A 13 6.46 24.54 -16.73
CA ASN A 13 5.17 23.96 -16.33
C ASN A 13 4.80 22.74 -17.18
N ALA A 14 5.10 22.76 -18.49
CA ALA A 14 4.86 21.64 -19.38
C ALA A 14 5.70 20.42 -18.99
N ARG A 15 6.97 20.61 -18.63
CA ARG A 15 7.85 19.55 -18.13
C ARG A 15 7.32 18.95 -16.82
N MET A 16 6.87 19.78 -15.87
CA MET A 16 6.22 19.30 -14.63
C MET A 16 4.99 18.43 -14.96
N LYS A 17 4.13 18.89 -15.87
CA LYS A 17 2.96 18.12 -16.31
C LYS A 17 3.36 16.77 -16.92
N LEU A 18 4.41 16.73 -17.74
CA LEU A 18 4.92 15.48 -18.33
C LEU A 18 5.42 14.51 -17.24
N THR A 19 6.17 14.98 -16.24
CA THR A 19 6.59 14.13 -15.11
C THR A 19 5.40 13.47 -14.41
N VAL A 20 4.34 14.24 -14.15
CA VAL A 20 3.11 13.70 -13.55
C VAL A 20 2.43 12.67 -14.47
N MET A 21 2.21 13.05 -15.73
CA MET A 21 1.43 12.25 -16.68
C MET A 21 2.14 10.99 -17.16
N GLU A 22 3.45 11.05 -17.34
CA GLU A 22 4.23 10.00 -18.00
C GLU A 22 5.05 9.15 -17.02
N GLN A 23 5.37 9.66 -15.83
CA GLN A 23 6.16 8.91 -14.85
C GLN A 23 5.30 8.49 -13.65
N ILE A 24 4.62 9.45 -13.00
CA ILE A 24 3.91 9.20 -11.74
C ILE A 24 2.61 8.40 -11.97
N ILE A 25 1.73 8.89 -12.86
CA ILE A 25 0.43 8.23 -13.12
C ILE A 25 0.60 6.78 -13.59
N PRO A 26 1.52 6.46 -14.53
CA PRO A 26 1.73 5.09 -14.95
C PRO A 26 2.25 4.19 -13.81
N LYS A 27 3.20 4.67 -12.98
CA LYS A 27 3.66 3.95 -11.79
C LYS A 27 2.49 3.63 -10.84
N LEU A 28 1.65 4.62 -10.53
CA LEU A 28 0.47 4.43 -9.67
C LEU A 28 -0.57 3.47 -10.27
N ARG A 29 -0.78 3.53 -11.59
CA ARG A 29 -1.68 2.62 -12.30
C ARG A 29 -1.15 1.18 -12.25
N ASN A 30 0.15 0.99 -12.47
CA ASN A 30 0.80 -0.31 -12.38
C ASN A 30 0.73 -0.86 -10.95
N LEU A 31 0.96 -0.02 -9.95
CA LEU A 31 0.81 -0.36 -8.53
C LEU A 31 -0.61 -0.87 -8.22
N LYS A 32 -1.64 -0.15 -8.68
CA LYS A 32 -3.05 -0.55 -8.53
C LYS A 32 -3.38 -1.87 -9.25
N ASN A 33 -2.79 -2.10 -10.41
CA ASN A 33 -3.01 -3.34 -11.16
C ASN A 33 -2.29 -4.52 -10.50
N TYR A 34 -1.10 -4.31 -9.95
CA TYR A 34 -0.33 -5.31 -9.23
C TYR A 34 -1.06 -5.80 -7.98
N THR A 35 -1.57 -4.88 -7.16
CA THR A 35 -2.37 -5.23 -5.97
C THR A 35 -3.66 -5.98 -6.33
N LYS A 36 -4.31 -5.60 -7.44
CA LYS A 36 -5.54 -6.25 -7.93
C LYS A 36 -5.28 -7.66 -8.51
N LYS A 37 -4.15 -7.89 -9.20
CA LYS A 37 -3.89 -9.15 -9.93
C LYS A 37 -3.12 -10.21 -9.13
N ARG A 38 -2.19 -9.84 -8.24
CA ARG A 38 -1.22 -10.79 -7.63
C ARG A 38 -1.33 -10.98 -6.12
N GLY A 39 -1.78 -9.98 -5.35
CA GLY A 39 -1.53 -9.99 -3.90
C GLY A 39 -2.55 -10.77 -3.06
N LEU A 40 -3.76 -10.25 -2.94
CA LEU A 40 -4.64 -10.66 -1.83
C LEU A 40 -5.24 -12.05 -1.96
N HIS A 41 -5.63 -12.46 -3.17
CA HIS A 41 -6.31 -13.74 -3.34
C HIS A 41 -5.36 -14.94 -3.22
N GLU A 42 -4.15 -14.84 -3.79
CA GLU A 42 -3.14 -15.89 -3.70
C GLU A 42 -2.58 -16.00 -2.27
N LEU A 43 -2.30 -14.87 -1.61
CA LEU A 43 -1.89 -14.88 -0.20
C LEU A 43 -2.97 -15.48 0.70
N SER A 44 -4.24 -15.13 0.48
CA SER A 44 -5.36 -15.70 1.23
C SER A 44 -5.46 -17.22 1.06
N LYS A 45 -5.23 -17.73 -0.16
CA LYS A 45 -5.16 -19.18 -0.42
C LYS A 45 -4.00 -19.84 0.32
N GLU A 46 -2.85 -19.20 0.37
CA GLU A 46 -1.66 -19.72 1.05
C GLU A 46 -1.89 -19.84 2.56
N PHE A 47 -2.40 -18.78 3.20
CA PHE A 47 -2.78 -18.84 4.62
C PHE A 47 -3.81 -19.94 4.89
N HIS A 48 -4.83 -20.04 4.04
CA HIS A 48 -5.84 -21.08 4.19
C HIS A 48 -5.25 -22.48 4.06
N ARG A 49 -4.32 -22.68 3.11
CA ARG A 49 -3.59 -23.94 2.90
C ARG A 49 -2.79 -24.34 4.13
N CYS A 50 -2.01 -23.42 4.70
CA CYS A 50 -1.21 -23.66 5.91
C CYS A 50 -2.08 -23.88 7.16
N GLN A 51 -3.20 -23.17 7.30
CA GLN A 51 -4.05 -23.26 8.48
C GLN A 51 -4.99 -24.49 8.49
N ARG A 52 -5.40 -24.98 7.30
CA ARG A 52 -6.42 -26.03 7.18
C ARG A 52 -6.11 -27.32 7.97
N PRO A 53 -4.88 -27.87 7.97
CA PRO A 53 -4.56 -29.09 8.73
C PRO A 53 -4.74 -28.88 10.24
N TRP A 54 -4.17 -27.81 10.78
CA TRP A 54 -4.31 -27.43 12.19
C TRP A 54 -5.78 -27.22 12.57
N ALA A 55 -6.54 -26.49 11.76
CA ALA A 55 -7.95 -26.22 12.02
C ALA A 55 -8.81 -27.51 12.02
N LYS A 56 -8.49 -28.48 11.16
CA LYS A 56 -9.16 -29.79 11.14
C LYS A 56 -8.85 -30.59 12.41
N SER A 57 -7.58 -30.65 12.82
CA SER A 57 -7.18 -31.36 14.04
C SER A 57 -7.71 -30.69 15.31
N LEU A 58 -7.74 -29.36 15.37
CA LEU A 58 -8.33 -28.62 16.48
C LEU A 58 -9.83 -28.94 16.65
N LYS A 59 -10.59 -29.05 15.54
CA LYS A 59 -11.99 -29.48 15.60
C LYS A 59 -12.14 -30.90 16.16
N LYS A 60 -11.23 -31.83 15.80
CA LYS A 60 -11.19 -33.19 16.35
C LYS A 60 -10.92 -33.17 17.86
N VAL A 61 -9.92 -32.42 18.31
CA VAL A 61 -9.60 -32.21 19.74
C VAL A 61 -10.82 -31.69 20.50
N ASN A 62 -11.49 -30.65 19.99
CA ASN A 62 -12.67 -30.07 20.64
C ASN A 62 -13.84 -31.05 20.73
N LYS A 63 -14.06 -31.89 19.71
CA LYS A 63 -15.10 -32.93 19.75
C LYS A 63 -14.81 -33.97 20.85
N ILE A 64 -13.57 -34.44 20.94
CA ILE A 64 -13.18 -35.45 21.94
C ILE A 64 -13.21 -34.86 23.36
N LYS A 65 -12.79 -33.60 23.53
CA LYS A 65 -12.91 -32.87 24.80
C LYS A 65 -14.34 -32.87 25.34
N ILE A 66 -15.33 -32.61 24.48
CA ILE A 66 -16.75 -32.63 24.88
C ILE A 66 -17.16 -34.02 25.38
N ILE A 67 -16.79 -35.07 24.64
CA ILE A 67 -17.08 -36.46 25.03
C ILE A 67 -16.42 -36.80 26.37
N TYR A 68 -15.15 -36.40 26.56
CA TYR A 68 -14.41 -36.61 27.80
C TYR A 68 -15.11 -35.96 29.00
N HIS A 69 -15.50 -34.70 28.85
CA HIS A 69 -16.17 -33.94 29.92
C HIS A 69 -17.54 -34.52 30.25
N GLU A 70 -18.30 -34.97 29.25
CA GLU A 70 -19.60 -35.60 29.47
C GLU A 70 -19.46 -36.93 30.22
N ALA A 71 -18.49 -37.78 29.84
CA ALA A 71 -18.20 -39.02 30.56
C ALA A 71 -17.79 -38.76 32.03
N CYS A 72 -16.96 -37.73 32.26
CA CYS A 72 -16.57 -37.32 33.62
C CYS A 72 -17.78 -36.83 34.43
N LYS A 73 -18.66 -36.04 33.81
CA LYS A 73 -19.87 -35.53 34.45
C LYS A 73 -20.80 -36.68 34.87
N ILE A 74 -21.06 -37.62 33.98
CA ILE A 74 -21.92 -38.78 34.27
C ILE A 74 -21.31 -39.67 35.36
N THR A 75 -19.99 -39.90 35.31
CA THR A 75 -19.27 -40.66 36.35
C THR A 75 -19.38 -39.96 37.71
N HIS A 76 -19.19 -38.64 37.75
CA HIS A 76 -19.33 -37.86 38.98
C HIS A 76 -20.75 -37.89 39.53
N GLU A 77 -21.77 -37.66 38.69
CA GLU A 77 -23.18 -37.69 39.11
C GLU A 77 -23.57 -39.08 39.65
N SER A 78 -23.16 -40.16 38.98
CA SER A 78 -23.43 -41.52 39.45
C SER A 78 -22.70 -41.85 40.76
N ALA A 79 -21.47 -41.38 40.96
CA ALA A 79 -20.75 -41.52 42.23
C ALA A 79 -21.49 -40.81 43.39
N VAL A 80 -21.99 -39.59 43.15
CA VAL A 80 -22.80 -38.84 44.14
C VAL A 80 -24.09 -39.59 44.49
N PHE A 81 -24.77 -40.20 43.52
CA PHE A 81 -25.97 -41.01 43.80
C PHE A 81 -25.65 -42.25 44.64
N LEU A 82 -24.53 -42.93 44.36
CA LEU A 82 -24.09 -44.10 45.13
C LEU A 82 -23.72 -43.73 46.58
N GLU A 83 -23.01 -42.62 46.77
CA GLU A 83 -22.60 -42.11 48.10
C GLU A 83 -23.81 -41.66 48.93
N THR A 84 -24.70 -40.84 48.35
CA THR A 84 -25.86 -40.29 49.07
C THR A 84 -27.02 -41.28 49.19
N GLY A 85 -27.06 -42.31 48.34
CA GLY A 85 -28.18 -43.24 48.24
C GLY A 85 -29.47 -42.59 47.73
N ARG A 86 -29.38 -41.41 47.10
CA ARG A 86 -30.52 -40.62 46.64
C ARG A 86 -30.34 -40.27 45.16
N MET A 87 -31.44 -40.24 44.41
CA MET A 87 -31.42 -39.91 42.99
C MET A 87 -32.55 -38.96 42.59
N PRO A 88 -32.37 -38.17 41.51
CA PRO A 88 -33.42 -37.30 40.97
C PRO A 88 -34.65 -38.10 40.53
N SER A 89 -35.84 -37.60 40.86
CA SER A 89 -37.13 -38.15 40.48
C SER A 89 -38.10 -37.02 40.12
N GLY A 90 -39.23 -37.33 39.47
CA GLY A 90 -40.21 -36.33 39.02
C GLY A 90 -40.81 -35.44 40.12
N HIS A 91 -40.64 -35.82 41.39
CA HIS A 91 -41.10 -35.08 42.57
C HIS A 91 -39.96 -34.57 43.48
N GLY A 92 -38.71 -34.51 42.99
CA GLY A 92 -37.56 -34.05 43.77
C GLY A 92 -36.47 -35.12 43.88
N VAL A 93 -36.03 -35.45 45.10
CA VAL A 93 -35.00 -36.48 45.33
C VAL A 93 -35.61 -37.64 46.10
N SER A 94 -35.45 -38.87 45.59
CA SER A 94 -35.96 -40.08 46.22
C SER A 94 -34.82 -40.96 46.72
N GLU A 95 -35.06 -41.75 47.76
CA GLU A 95 -34.16 -42.82 48.16
C GLU A 95 -34.10 -43.91 47.08
N MET A 96 -32.90 -44.46 46.91
CA MET A 96 -32.61 -45.51 45.93
C MET A 96 -32.92 -46.89 46.50
N THR A 97 -33.62 -47.72 45.73
CA THR A 97 -33.78 -49.14 46.06
C THR A 97 -32.46 -49.90 45.87
N PRO A 98 -32.30 -51.09 46.48
CA PRO A 98 -31.12 -51.93 46.27
C PRO A 98 -30.86 -52.27 44.79
N GLU A 99 -31.91 -52.58 44.03
CA GLU A 99 -31.84 -52.87 42.59
C GLU A 99 -31.41 -51.64 41.77
N GLN A 100 -31.91 -50.44 42.12
CA GLN A 100 -31.50 -49.18 41.48
C GLN A 100 -30.03 -48.86 41.77
N ARG A 101 -29.58 -49.14 42.99
CA ARG A 101 -28.17 -48.96 43.39
C ARG A 101 -27.25 -49.87 42.60
N GLU A 102 -27.58 -51.16 42.48
CA GLU A 102 -26.80 -52.12 41.68
C GLU A 102 -26.73 -51.69 40.21
N LYS A 103 -27.84 -51.25 39.63
CA LYS A 103 -27.88 -50.75 38.25
C LYS A 103 -27.04 -49.49 38.04
N ILE A 104 -27.05 -48.57 39.00
CA ILE A 104 -26.21 -47.36 38.95
C ILE A 104 -24.73 -47.72 39.13
N GLN A 105 -24.40 -48.70 39.98
CA GLN A 105 -23.03 -49.18 40.17
C GLN A 105 -22.45 -49.75 38.87
N ILE A 106 -23.20 -50.63 38.18
CA ILE A 106 -22.76 -51.19 36.89
C ILE A 106 -22.48 -50.07 35.88
N ARG A 107 -23.41 -49.11 35.74
CA ARG A 107 -23.21 -47.96 34.84
C ARG A 107 -22.04 -47.09 35.25
N HIS A 108 -21.87 -46.83 36.55
CA HIS A 108 -20.74 -46.06 37.07
C HIS A 108 -19.42 -46.69 36.63
N ASP A 109 -19.29 -48.02 36.77
CA ASP A 109 -18.07 -48.73 36.41
C ASP A 109 -17.84 -48.74 34.89
N GLU A 110 -18.91 -48.86 34.08
CA GLU A 110 -18.85 -48.68 32.62
C GLU A 110 -18.38 -47.27 32.23
N TYR A 111 -18.92 -46.22 32.84
CA TYR A 111 -18.54 -44.83 32.56
C TYR A 111 -17.15 -44.48 33.08
N ALA A 112 -16.72 -45.05 34.22
CA ALA A 112 -15.36 -44.89 34.72
C ALA A 112 -14.33 -45.47 33.75
N ALA A 113 -14.58 -46.67 33.20
CA ALA A 113 -13.75 -47.25 32.15
C ALA A 113 -13.77 -46.40 30.87
N GLU A 114 -14.93 -45.84 30.50
CA GLU A 114 -15.05 -44.93 29.35
C GLU A 114 -14.28 -43.63 29.54
N VAL A 115 -14.26 -43.05 30.76
CA VAL A 115 -13.48 -41.85 31.09
C VAL A 115 -11.99 -42.08 30.81
N ASP A 116 -11.42 -43.20 31.26
CA ASP A 116 -10.00 -43.51 31.04
C ASP A 116 -9.70 -43.78 29.55
N ARG A 117 -10.61 -44.46 28.85
CA ARG A 117 -10.50 -44.70 27.41
C ARG A 117 -10.52 -43.40 26.63
N VAL A 118 -11.48 -42.51 26.90
CA VAL A 118 -11.60 -41.23 26.21
C VAL A 118 -10.48 -40.27 26.61
N ARG A 119 -10.01 -40.30 27.86
CA ARG A 119 -8.81 -39.54 28.29
C ARG A 119 -7.61 -39.88 27.42
N THR A 120 -7.32 -41.18 27.27
CA THR A 120 -6.19 -41.66 26.43
C THR A 120 -6.31 -41.16 25.00
N VAL A 121 -7.52 -41.26 24.40
CA VAL A 121 -7.78 -40.76 23.05
C VAL A 121 -7.66 -39.23 22.96
N TYR A 122 -8.08 -38.51 24.00
CA TYR A 122 -8.00 -37.05 24.07
C TYR A 122 -6.55 -36.58 24.12
N GLU A 123 -5.74 -37.16 25.02
CA GLU A 123 -4.31 -36.88 25.16
C GLU A 123 -3.55 -37.19 23.87
N ALA A 124 -3.80 -38.35 23.25
CA ALA A 124 -3.19 -38.71 21.97
C ALA A 124 -3.55 -37.70 20.86
N THR A 125 -4.79 -37.24 20.80
CA THR A 125 -5.22 -36.25 19.80
C THR A 125 -4.59 -34.87 20.06
N ILE A 126 -4.42 -34.48 21.32
CA ILE A 126 -3.69 -33.25 21.67
C ILE A 126 -2.22 -33.37 21.27
N TYR A 127 -1.60 -34.52 21.51
CA TYR A 127 -0.23 -34.78 21.11
C TYR A 127 -0.05 -34.66 19.58
N GLU A 128 -0.93 -35.29 18.80
CA GLU A 128 -0.98 -35.15 17.33
C GLU A 128 -1.08 -33.67 16.91
N LEU A 129 -1.94 -32.87 17.56
CA LEU A 129 -2.09 -31.45 17.27
C LEU A 129 -0.80 -30.66 17.55
N ASN A 130 -0.16 -30.93 18.69
CA ASN A 130 1.07 -30.27 19.09
C ASN A 130 2.25 -30.64 18.18
N PHE A 131 2.29 -31.86 17.65
CA PHE A 131 3.32 -32.30 16.73
C PHE A 131 3.37 -31.44 15.45
N MET A 132 2.22 -30.95 14.99
CA MET A 132 2.13 -30.06 13.81
C MET A 132 2.46 -28.59 14.10
N LYS A 133 2.74 -28.22 15.37
CA LYS A 133 2.91 -26.81 15.78
C LYS A 133 4.03 -26.12 15.01
N HIS A 134 5.16 -26.81 14.84
CA HIS A 134 6.32 -26.27 14.12
C HIS A 134 5.98 -25.97 12.66
N GLU A 135 5.50 -26.97 11.92
CA GLU A 135 5.14 -26.84 10.50
C GLU A 135 4.03 -25.79 10.28
N TYR A 136 3.05 -25.72 11.17
CA TYR A 136 2.01 -24.69 11.12
C TYR A 136 2.60 -23.28 11.27
N LEU A 137 3.44 -23.05 12.28
CA LEU A 137 4.03 -21.73 12.53
C LEU A 137 4.97 -21.33 11.40
N GLU A 138 5.81 -22.24 10.91
CA GLU A 138 6.69 -21.98 9.77
C GLU A 138 5.91 -21.66 8.50
N GLY A 139 4.87 -22.43 8.18
CA GLY A 139 4.02 -22.19 7.02
C GLY A 139 3.29 -20.85 7.09
N MET A 140 2.74 -20.52 8.26
CA MET A 140 2.09 -19.22 8.48
C MET A 140 3.08 -18.05 8.41
N GLN A 141 4.29 -18.20 8.95
CA GLN A 141 5.34 -17.18 8.89
C GLN A 141 5.80 -16.97 7.45
N ALA A 142 6.04 -18.03 6.68
CA ALA A 142 6.42 -17.92 5.27
C ALA A 142 5.35 -17.25 4.41
N ALA A 143 4.06 -17.53 4.67
CA ALA A 143 2.96 -16.84 4.02
C ALA A 143 2.91 -15.34 4.39
N PHE A 144 3.19 -15.02 5.65
CA PHE A 144 3.27 -13.64 6.15
C PHE A 144 4.46 -12.87 5.56
N ASP A 145 5.64 -13.47 5.49
CA ASP A 145 6.83 -12.83 4.92
C ASP A 145 6.64 -12.46 3.45
N LYS A 146 5.95 -13.30 2.67
CA LYS A 146 5.53 -12.99 1.29
C LYS A 146 4.60 -11.78 1.26
N CYS A 147 3.64 -11.68 2.18
CA CYS A 147 2.74 -10.54 2.29
C CYS A 147 3.51 -9.25 2.60
N VAL A 148 4.44 -9.31 3.57
CA VAL A 148 5.29 -8.18 3.94
C VAL A 148 6.18 -7.73 2.78
N ALA A 149 6.74 -8.66 2.01
CA ALA A 149 7.56 -8.33 0.85
C ALA A 149 6.76 -7.57 -0.22
N ILE A 150 5.55 -8.05 -0.55
CA ILE A 150 4.64 -7.39 -1.49
C ILE A 150 4.22 -6.01 -0.98
N GLU A 151 3.89 -5.88 0.30
CA GLU A 151 3.47 -4.61 0.88
C GLU A 151 4.63 -3.61 0.96
N ARG A 152 5.85 -4.08 1.27
CA ARG A 152 7.06 -3.25 1.25
C ARG A 152 7.29 -2.68 -0.14
N GLU A 153 7.26 -3.51 -1.19
CA GLU A 153 7.40 -3.06 -2.58
C GLU A 153 6.32 -2.02 -2.91
N ARG A 154 5.07 -2.26 -2.49
CA ARG A 154 3.97 -1.33 -2.73
C ARG A 154 4.22 0.03 -2.10
N MET A 155 4.64 0.04 -0.83
CA MET A 155 4.92 1.26 -0.07
C MET A 155 6.13 2.01 -0.64
N THR A 156 7.20 1.31 -1.02
CA THR A 156 8.39 1.93 -1.64
C THR A 156 8.00 2.66 -2.93
N VAL A 157 7.27 2.01 -3.85
CA VAL A 157 6.84 2.65 -5.10
C VAL A 157 5.93 3.86 -4.84
N PHE A 158 5.06 3.76 -3.83
CA PHE A 158 4.19 4.88 -3.46
C PHE A 158 4.98 6.06 -2.91
N GLN A 159 5.97 5.81 -2.06
CA GLN A 159 6.89 6.82 -1.56
C GLN A 159 7.67 7.49 -2.69
N GLU A 160 8.26 6.70 -3.60
CA GLU A 160 8.94 7.23 -4.80
C GLU A 160 8.04 8.16 -5.61
N CYS A 161 6.76 7.82 -5.77
CA CYS A 161 5.80 8.65 -6.51
C CYS A 161 5.53 9.98 -5.81
N ILE A 162 5.44 9.98 -4.48
CA ILE A 162 5.24 11.21 -3.68
C ILE A 162 6.48 12.08 -3.73
N GLU A 163 7.67 11.49 -3.58
CA GLU A 163 8.94 12.22 -3.67
C GLU A 163 9.10 12.85 -5.06
N LEU A 164 8.85 12.08 -6.12
CA LEU A 164 8.91 12.59 -7.49
C LEU A 164 7.88 13.69 -7.74
N PHE A 165 6.67 13.56 -7.20
CA PHE A 165 5.65 14.59 -7.28
C PHE A 165 6.09 15.88 -6.57
N ALA A 166 6.57 15.77 -5.33
CA ALA A 166 7.05 16.90 -4.54
C ALA A 166 8.20 17.62 -5.26
N HIS A 167 9.16 16.86 -5.82
CA HIS A 167 10.25 17.42 -6.62
C HIS A 167 9.79 18.10 -7.90
N ALA A 168 8.75 17.59 -8.57
CA ALA A 168 8.23 18.18 -9.80
C ALA A 168 7.52 19.52 -9.56
N ILE A 169 6.80 19.66 -8.43
CA ILE A 169 6.00 20.87 -8.13
C ILE A 169 6.77 21.96 -7.38
N ASP A 170 7.90 21.63 -6.77
CA ASP A 170 8.70 22.59 -6.00
C ASP A 170 9.42 23.58 -6.92
N SER A 171 8.77 24.72 -7.17
CA SER A 171 9.32 25.82 -7.97
C SER A 171 10.53 26.50 -7.31
N GLY A 172 10.66 26.42 -5.98
CA GLY A 172 11.79 26.97 -5.23
C GLY A 172 13.08 26.18 -5.43
N ARG A 173 12.97 24.87 -5.65
CA ARG A 173 14.12 24.01 -6.01
C ARG A 173 14.47 24.03 -7.50
N ASN A 174 13.53 24.43 -8.34
CA ASN A 174 13.74 24.46 -9.78
C ASN A 174 14.49 25.74 -10.18
N THR A 175 15.82 25.62 -10.26
CA THR A 175 16.75 26.70 -10.63
C THR A 175 16.42 27.36 -11.97
N GLN A 176 15.65 26.71 -12.84
CA GLN A 176 15.21 27.31 -14.10
C GLN A 176 14.24 28.48 -13.86
N TYR A 177 13.35 28.43 -12.85
CA TYR A 177 12.50 29.58 -12.52
C TYR A 177 13.33 30.78 -12.08
N ALA A 178 14.35 30.56 -11.26
CA ALA A 178 15.26 31.63 -10.83
C ALA A 178 15.98 32.26 -12.03
N LYS A 179 16.43 31.45 -13.00
CA LYS A 179 17.08 31.95 -14.22
C LYS A 179 16.15 32.78 -15.10
N VAL A 180 14.86 32.42 -15.21
CA VAL A 180 13.88 33.23 -15.95
C VAL A 180 13.83 34.64 -15.37
N TRP A 181 13.73 34.76 -14.04
CA TRP A 181 13.67 36.06 -13.37
C TRP A 181 14.99 36.82 -13.44
N GLN A 182 16.13 36.14 -13.27
CA GLN A 182 17.45 36.75 -13.45
C GLN A 182 17.63 37.32 -14.87
N SER A 183 17.16 36.63 -15.91
CA SER A 183 17.22 37.14 -17.29
C SER A 183 16.37 38.41 -17.47
N VAL A 184 15.18 38.45 -16.86
CA VAL A 184 14.31 39.64 -16.86
C VAL A 184 15.01 40.80 -16.15
N ASP A 185 15.56 40.57 -14.96
CA ASP A 185 16.26 41.60 -14.18
C ASP A 185 17.48 42.14 -14.94
N MET A 186 18.28 41.26 -15.55
CA MET A 186 19.43 41.66 -16.37
C MET A 186 19.01 42.47 -17.59
N THR A 187 17.89 42.12 -18.23
CA THR A 187 17.39 42.88 -19.39
C THR A 187 16.94 44.27 -18.96
N LEU A 188 16.24 44.39 -17.82
CA LEU A 188 15.81 45.67 -17.26
C LEU A 188 17.00 46.54 -16.84
N LEU A 189 18.04 45.93 -16.25
CA LEU A 189 19.25 46.63 -15.82
C LEU A 189 20.05 47.20 -17.01
N ASN A 190 20.09 46.46 -18.12
CA ASN A 190 20.84 46.86 -19.31
C ASN A 190 20.09 47.85 -20.23
N TYR A 191 18.79 48.02 -20.00
CA TYR A 191 17.97 48.95 -20.76
C TYR A 191 18.15 50.38 -20.26
N THR A 192 18.42 51.31 -21.18
CA THR A 192 18.37 52.74 -20.89
C THR A 192 17.50 53.45 -21.92
N VAL A 193 16.81 54.51 -21.47
CA VAL A 193 15.99 55.35 -22.37
C VAL A 193 16.88 56.00 -23.44
N ASP A 194 18.12 56.35 -23.09
CA ASP A 194 19.06 56.98 -24.01
C ASP A 194 19.42 56.07 -25.20
N GLN A 195 19.52 54.75 -25.01
CA GLN A 195 19.74 53.81 -26.13
C GLN A 195 18.63 53.88 -27.18
N ASP A 196 17.36 53.96 -26.74
CA ASP A 196 16.22 54.07 -27.65
C ASP A 196 16.21 55.44 -28.36
N LEU A 197 16.53 56.52 -27.63
CA LEU A 197 16.60 57.87 -28.19
C LEU A 197 17.73 58.00 -29.23
N GLU A 198 18.89 57.40 -28.97
CA GLU A 198 20.01 57.35 -29.91
C GLU A 198 19.63 56.57 -31.17
N TYR A 199 18.99 55.40 -31.02
CA TYR A 199 18.49 54.62 -32.15
C TYR A 199 17.49 55.42 -32.99
N PHE A 200 16.54 56.12 -32.36
CA PHE A 200 15.56 56.94 -33.07
C PHE A 200 16.22 58.09 -33.83
N SER A 201 17.16 58.78 -33.17
CA SER A 201 17.93 59.87 -33.77
C SER A 201 18.72 59.41 -35.00
N ALA A 202 19.32 58.22 -34.95
CA ALA A 202 20.09 57.64 -36.04
C ALA A 202 19.23 57.10 -37.20
N THR A 203 18.01 56.65 -36.91
CA THR A 203 17.16 55.95 -37.90
C THR A 203 16.22 56.88 -38.65
N ILE A 204 15.66 57.89 -37.98
CA ILE A 204 14.70 58.84 -38.57
C ILE A 204 14.91 60.28 -38.09
N GLY A 205 16.00 60.53 -37.38
CA GLY A 205 16.29 61.83 -36.78
C GLY A 205 17.53 62.52 -37.37
N PRO A 206 18.04 63.52 -36.64
CA PRO A 206 19.16 64.35 -37.11
C PRO A 206 20.48 63.62 -37.30
N ALA A 207 20.65 62.43 -36.70
CA ALA A 207 21.85 61.61 -36.85
C ALA A 207 21.77 60.64 -38.04
N MET A 208 20.69 60.67 -38.83
CA MET A 208 20.64 59.93 -40.09
C MET A 208 21.80 60.35 -41.01
N PRO A 209 22.44 59.40 -41.71
CA PRO A 209 23.47 59.73 -42.68
C PRO A 209 22.89 60.64 -43.76
N TYR A 210 23.50 61.80 -43.94
CA TYR A 210 23.17 62.71 -45.02
C TYR A 210 24.42 62.99 -45.86
N LYS A 211 24.21 63.21 -47.15
CA LYS A 211 25.22 63.74 -48.06
C LYS A 211 24.75 65.10 -48.54
N TRP A 212 25.33 66.16 -47.99
CA TRP A 212 25.04 67.51 -48.48
C TRP A 212 25.52 67.66 -49.93
N PRO A 213 24.76 68.34 -50.80
CA PRO A 213 25.20 68.61 -52.16
C PRO A 213 26.54 69.36 -52.15
N ALA A 214 27.51 68.83 -52.87
CA ALA A 214 28.79 69.48 -53.14
C ALA A 214 28.90 69.74 -54.64
N PHE A 215 29.85 70.58 -55.04
CA PHE A 215 30.13 70.77 -56.46
C PHE A 215 30.63 69.44 -57.06
N GLU A 216 29.98 68.99 -58.11
CA GLU A 216 30.37 67.80 -58.87
C GLU A 216 30.80 68.24 -60.28
N GLU A 217 32.00 67.85 -60.71
CA GLU A 217 32.48 68.13 -62.07
C GLU A 217 31.62 67.38 -63.09
N TRP A 218 31.40 68.00 -64.25
CA TRP A 218 30.63 67.38 -65.31
C TRP A 218 31.36 66.15 -65.86
N GLU A 219 30.76 64.98 -65.69
CA GLU A 219 31.25 63.73 -66.27
C GLU A 219 30.34 63.29 -67.44
N ASN A 220 30.94 62.86 -68.55
CA ASN A 220 30.21 62.32 -69.69
C ASN A 220 29.73 60.89 -69.39
N ARG A 221 28.67 60.77 -68.57
CA ARG A 221 27.94 59.51 -68.36
C ARG A 221 26.61 59.57 -69.14
N PRO A 222 26.18 58.47 -69.78
CA PRO A 222 24.83 58.38 -70.32
C PRO A 222 23.86 58.52 -69.15
N SER A 223 22.86 59.39 -69.30
CA SER A 223 21.92 59.84 -68.28
C SER A 223 21.33 58.66 -67.49
N GLN A 224 21.94 58.34 -66.35
CA GLN A 224 21.27 57.57 -65.32
C GLN A 224 20.32 58.52 -64.60
N GLN A 225 19.08 58.05 -64.48
CA GLN A 225 17.97 58.72 -63.84
C GLN A 225 18.43 59.31 -62.51
N TYR A 226 18.11 60.58 -62.30
CA TYR A 226 18.14 61.18 -60.98
C TYR A 226 17.13 60.40 -60.14
N ASP A 227 17.61 59.57 -59.21
CA ASP A 227 16.75 58.94 -58.21
C ASP A 227 16.35 60.04 -57.21
N ASP A 228 15.05 60.39 -57.22
CA ASP A 228 14.39 61.25 -56.22
C ASP A 228 14.37 60.59 -54.83
#